data_AF-A0A356NP25-F1
#
_entry.id   AF-A0A356NP25-F1
#
_cell.length_a   1.000
_cell.length_b   1.000
_cell.length_c   1.000
_cell.angle_alpha   90.00
_cell.angle_beta   90.00
_cell.angle_gamma   90.00
#
_symmetry.space_group_name_H-M   'P 1'
#
loop_
_entity.id
_entity.type
_entity.pdbx_description
1 polymer ?
#
loop_
_entity_poly.entity_id
_entity_poly.type
_entity_poly.pdbx_seq_one_letter_code
_entity_poly.pdbx_strand_id
1 'polypeptide(L)'
;PVHKDWKGNKVIEQGKPLWVQNQRNSRHGIEYAYYTHLDMEQYYQRYCETLLAVDDSVGELMHWLDESGESENTLVLYMGDNGFLFGEHGLIDKRNAYEESMRIPLMVKFPGVVSKGLKVPSMVAN
;
A
#
# COMPACT_ATOMS: atom_id res chain seq x y z
N PRO A 1 -5.36 21.07 20.91
CA PRO A 1 -4.37 21.85 20.13
C PRO A 1 -4.88 22.05 18.71
N VAL A 2 -4.73 23.24 18.12
CA VAL A 2 -5.14 23.47 16.73
C VAL A 2 -3.95 23.12 15.84
N HIS A 3 -4.10 22.08 15.02
CA HIS A 3 -3.05 21.58 14.13
C HIS A 3 -3.08 22.32 12.80
N LYS A 4 -1.95 22.35 12.08
CA LYS A 4 -1.83 22.97 10.76
C LYS A 4 -1.49 21.91 9.70
N ASP A 5 -2.05 22.01 8.50
CA ASP A 5 -1.64 21.17 7.36
C ASP A 5 -0.25 21.61 6.83
N TRP A 6 0.25 20.89 5.82
CA TRP A 6 1.52 21.19 5.15
C TRP A 6 1.54 22.56 4.43
N LYS A 7 0.37 23.20 4.24
CA LYS A 7 0.20 24.57 3.73
C LYS A 7 0.01 25.60 4.85
N GLY A 8 0.07 25.18 6.12
CA GLY A 8 -0.11 26.04 7.29
C GLY A 8 -1.57 26.35 7.66
N ASN A 9 -2.56 25.74 7.00
CA ASN A 9 -3.98 25.93 7.30
C ASN A 9 -4.37 25.18 8.56
N LYS A 10 -5.20 25.79 9.42
CA LYS A 10 -5.73 25.10 10.60
C LYS A 10 -6.57 23.88 10.17
N VAL A 11 -6.10 22.68 10.48
CA VAL A 11 -6.88 21.45 10.37
C VAL A 11 -7.53 21.20 11.72
N ILE A 12 -8.84 21.34 11.75
CA ILE A 12 -9.64 20.92 12.90
C ILE A 12 -10.21 19.55 12.54
N GLU A 13 -9.54 18.47 12.97
CA GLU A 13 -10.04 17.09 12.78
C GLU A 13 -11.13 16.77 13.81
N GLN A 14 -12.28 17.45 13.72
CA GLN A 14 -13.43 17.15 14.56
C GLN A 14 -13.89 15.71 14.30
N GLY A 15 -14.00 14.91 15.36
CA GLY A 15 -14.57 13.55 15.30
C GLY A 15 -13.57 12.40 15.16
N LYS A 16 -12.27 12.63 15.04
CA LYS A 16 -11.26 11.55 15.04
C LYS A 16 -10.94 11.07 16.46
N PRO A 17 -10.74 9.75 16.69
CA PRO A 17 -10.32 9.24 17.99
C PRO A 17 -9.01 9.87 18.49
N LEU A 18 -8.85 9.99 19.81
CA LEU A 18 -7.68 10.62 20.42
C LEU A 18 -6.35 9.96 20.00
N TRP A 19 -6.34 8.64 19.80
CA TRP A 19 -5.13 7.94 19.37
C TRP A 19 -4.65 8.40 17.97
N VAL A 20 -5.57 8.73 17.05
CA VAL A 20 -5.24 9.23 15.71
C VAL A 20 -4.60 10.61 15.82
N GLN A 21 -5.25 11.49 16.59
CA GLN A 21 -4.77 12.84 16.85
C GLN A 21 -3.37 12.83 17.48
N ASN A 22 -3.12 11.91 18.41
CA ASN A 22 -1.82 11.76 19.06
C ASN A 22 -0.76 11.17 18.10
N GLN A 23 -1.11 10.16 17.30
CA GLN A 23 -0.17 9.53 16.36
C GLN A 23 0.22 10.47 15.21
N ARG A 24 -0.65 11.40 14.82
CA ARG A 24 -0.35 12.41 13.80
C ARG A 24 0.87 13.28 14.16
N ASN A 25 1.11 13.51 15.45
CA ASN A 25 2.31 14.18 15.98
C ASN A 25 3.42 13.18 16.36
N SER A 26 3.64 12.16 15.54
CA SER A 26 4.67 11.13 15.76
C SER A 26 5.41 10.80 14.46
N ARG A 27 6.41 9.92 14.53
CA ARG A 27 7.13 9.40 13.35
C ARG A 27 6.26 8.72 12.28
N HIS A 28 5.03 8.33 12.62
CA HIS A 28 4.07 7.73 11.69
C HIS A 28 2.89 8.66 11.38
N GLY A 29 3.03 9.94 11.70
CA GLY A 29 2.08 10.99 11.34
C GLY A 29 2.67 11.90 10.27
N ILE A 30 1.81 12.56 9.51
CA ILE A 30 2.23 13.43 8.41
C ILE A 30 3.02 14.67 8.88
N GLU A 31 2.89 15.08 10.14
CA GLU A 31 3.58 16.27 10.68
C GLU A 31 5.06 16.02 10.99
N TYR A 32 5.42 14.79 11.34
CA TYR A 32 6.79 14.40 11.74
C TYR A 32 7.20 13.08 11.11
N ALA A 33 6.73 12.83 9.89
CA ALA A 33 6.95 11.61 9.13
C ALA A 33 8.42 11.17 9.16
N TYR A 34 8.67 10.00 9.73
CA TYR A 34 10.01 9.40 9.89
C TYR A 34 11.10 10.31 10.51
N TYR A 35 10.71 11.33 11.28
CA TYR A 35 11.60 12.39 11.81
C TYR A 35 12.35 13.18 10.72
N THR A 36 11.81 13.22 9.50
CA THR A 36 12.35 14.00 8.39
C THR A 36 11.34 15.05 7.95
N HIS A 37 11.82 16.05 7.19
CA HIS A 37 10.93 16.96 6.46
C HIS A 37 10.50 16.30 5.15
N LEU A 38 9.73 15.21 5.27
CA LEU A 38 9.28 14.43 4.13
C LEU A 38 8.30 15.25 3.29
N ASP A 39 8.67 15.51 2.05
CA ASP A 39 7.71 15.95 1.03
C ASP A 39 6.88 14.74 0.60
N MET A 40 5.59 14.73 0.97
CA MET A 40 4.70 13.61 0.71
C MET A 40 4.44 13.38 -0.77
N GLU A 41 4.44 14.43 -1.60
CA GLU A 41 4.25 14.30 -3.04
C GLU A 41 5.47 13.60 -3.66
N GLN A 42 6.67 14.07 -3.33
CA GLN A 42 7.90 13.45 -3.81
C GLN A 42 8.08 12.02 -3.25
N TYR A 43 7.66 11.78 -2.01
CA TYR A 43 7.69 10.44 -1.41
C TYR A 43 6.77 9.46 -2.14
N TYR A 44 5.54 9.89 -2.45
CA TYR A 44 4.60 9.08 -3.23
C TYR A 44 5.12 8.81 -4.65
N GLN A 45 5.69 9.82 -5.32
CA GLN A 45 6.33 9.63 -6.63
C GLN A 45 7.44 8.58 -6.57
N ARG A 46 8.37 8.68 -5.61
CA ARG A 46 9.46 7.69 -5.43
C ARG A 46 8.96 6.30 -5.09
N TYR A 47 7.87 6.20 -4.33
CA TYR A 47 7.23 4.91 -4.04
C TYR A 47 6.71 4.26 -5.33
N CYS A 48 6.02 5.02 -6.18
CA CYS A 48 5.56 4.55 -7.49
C CYS A 48 6.73 4.20 -8.42
N GLU A 49 7.79 5.01 -8.46
CA GLU A 49 9.01 4.71 -9.23
C GLU A 49 9.65 3.39 -8.79
N THR A 50 9.67 3.12 -7.48
CA THR A 50 10.16 1.84 -6.95
C THR A 50 9.28 0.67 -7.39
N LEU A 51 7.95 0.86 -7.41
CA LEU A 51 7.01 -0.16 -7.88
C LEU A 51 7.17 -0.48 -9.36
N LEU A 52 7.58 0.47 -10.21
CA LEU A 52 7.84 0.19 -11.63
C LEU A 52 8.94 -0.87 -11.80
N ALA A 53 10.04 -0.75 -11.05
CA ALA A 53 11.12 -1.75 -11.10
C ALA A 53 10.66 -3.14 -10.60
N VAL A 54 9.73 -3.17 -9.64
CA VAL A 54 9.11 -4.43 -9.18
C VAL A 54 8.21 -5.02 -10.27
N ASP A 55 7.41 -4.20 -10.95
CA ASP A 55 6.53 -4.62 -12.05
C ASP A 55 7.34 -5.21 -13.22
N ASP A 56 8.42 -4.53 -13.62
CA ASP A 56 9.35 -5.04 -14.64
C ASP A 56 9.94 -6.41 -14.25
N SER A 57 10.40 -6.54 -12.99
CA SER A 57 10.96 -7.81 -12.47
C SER A 57 9.93 -8.95 -12.46
N VAL A 58 8.68 -8.65 -12.11
CA VAL A 58 7.58 -9.62 -12.20
C VAL A 58 7.34 -10.00 -13.66
N GLY A 59 7.33 -9.03 -14.57
CA GLY A 59 7.22 -9.27 -16.01
C GLY A 59 8.29 -10.22 -16.55
N GLU A 60 9.56 -10.01 -16.17
CA GLU A 60 10.68 -10.89 -16.54
C GLU A 60 10.49 -12.32 -16.04
N LEU A 61 10.08 -12.49 -14.77
CA LEU A 61 9.82 -13.82 -14.20
C LEU A 61 8.67 -14.53 -14.93
N MET A 62 7.60 -13.79 -15.24
CA MET A 62 6.45 -14.34 -15.98
C MET A 62 6.84 -14.74 -17.40
N HIS A 63 7.64 -13.93 -18.09
CA HIS A 63 8.18 -14.25 -19.42
C HIS A 63 9.04 -15.51 -19.38
N TRP A 64 9.92 -15.63 -18.40
CA TRP A 64 10.76 -16.81 -18.22
C TRP A 64 9.95 -18.09 -17.97
N LEU A 65 8.85 -18.02 -17.20
CA LEU A 65 7.93 -19.16 -17.01
C LEU A 65 7.29 -19.60 -18.32
N ASP A 66 6.95 -18.65 -19.20
CA ASP A 66 6.39 -18.95 -20.51
C ASP A 66 7.44 -19.56 -21.45
N GLU A 67 8.66 -19.00 -21.50
CA GLU A 67 9.76 -19.51 -22.35
C GLU A 67 10.27 -20.89 -21.92
N SER A 68 10.29 -21.16 -20.61
CA SER A 68 10.71 -22.46 -20.07
C SER A 68 9.66 -23.55 -20.23
N GLY A 69 8.42 -23.20 -20.59
CA GLY A 69 7.29 -24.13 -20.69
C GLY A 69 6.68 -24.52 -19.34
N GLU A 70 7.06 -23.86 -18.25
CA GLU A 70 6.62 -24.18 -16.87
C GLU A 70 5.34 -23.44 -16.45
N SER A 71 4.88 -22.49 -17.26
CA SER A 71 3.71 -21.63 -16.97
C SER A 71 2.42 -22.40 -16.66
N GLU A 72 2.17 -23.51 -17.37
CA GLU A 72 0.95 -24.31 -17.21
C GLU A 72 0.93 -25.15 -15.94
N ASN A 73 2.09 -25.44 -15.34
CA ASN A 73 2.22 -26.26 -14.14
C ASN A 73 2.69 -25.44 -12.90
N THR A 74 2.73 -24.11 -13.02
CA THR A 74 3.16 -23.23 -11.94
C THR A 74 1.99 -22.39 -11.43
N LEU A 75 1.72 -22.51 -10.14
CA LEU A 75 0.81 -21.62 -9.42
C LEU A 75 1.58 -20.35 -9.02
N VAL A 76 1.15 -19.21 -9.54
CA VAL A 76 1.72 -17.89 -9.21
C VAL A 76 0.77 -17.15 -8.28
N LEU A 77 1.27 -16.74 -7.12
CA LEU A 77 0.59 -15.84 -6.19
C LEU A 77 1.36 -14.52 -6.14
N TYR A 78 0.65 -13.42 -6.33
CA TYR A 78 1.17 -12.07 -6.10
C TYR A 78 0.36 -11.42 -4.98
N MET A 79 1.04 -10.97 -3.94
CA MET A 79 0.39 -10.38 -2.77
C MET A 79 1.32 -9.43 -2.01
N GLY A 80 0.72 -8.50 -1.27
CA GLY A 80 1.43 -7.65 -0.30
C GLY A 80 1.41 -8.24 1.12
N ASP A 81 2.31 -7.77 1.97
CA ASP A 81 2.32 -8.08 3.41
C ASP A 81 1.31 -7.22 4.20
N ASN A 82 1.18 -5.95 3.81
CA ASN A 82 0.28 -4.95 4.38
C ASN A 82 -0.08 -3.87 3.35
N GLY A 83 -1.14 -3.12 3.63
CA GLY A 83 -1.39 -1.86 2.94
C GLY A 83 -0.42 -0.75 3.38
N PHE A 84 -0.61 0.45 2.88
CA PHE A 84 0.23 1.60 3.22
C PHE A 84 -0.54 2.92 3.15
N LEU A 85 -0.36 3.76 4.17
CA LEU A 85 -0.93 5.12 4.24
C LEU A 85 0.05 6.15 3.68
N PHE A 86 -0.44 7.05 2.83
CA PHE A 86 0.29 8.18 2.25
C PHE A 86 -0.23 9.53 2.74
N GLY A 87 -0.89 9.57 3.88
CA GLY A 87 -1.42 10.79 4.49
C GLY A 87 -2.90 10.71 4.85
N GLU A 88 -3.59 9.61 4.51
CA GLU A 88 -4.97 9.38 4.90
C GLU A 88 -5.09 9.46 6.42
N HIS A 89 -6.11 10.18 6.88
CA HIS A 89 -6.32 10.46 8.31
C HIS A 89 -5.16 11.18 9.01
N GLY A 90 -4.26 11.82 8.26
CA GLY A 90 -3.06 12.46 8.81
C GLY A 90 -1.96 11.47 9.21
N LEU A 91 -2.08 10.21 8.80
CA LEU A 91 -1.15 9.13 9.14
C LEU A 91 -0.37 8.69 7.90
N ILE A 92 0.79 8.11 8.13
CA ILE A 92 1.61 7.46 7.11
C ILE A 92 2.01 6.06 7.60
N ASP A 93 2.64 5.28 6.73
CA ASP A 93 3.13 3.93 7.04
C ASP A 93 1.94 2.93 7.19
N LYS A 94 2.21 1.76 7.75
CA LYS A 94 1.22 0.76 8.16
C LYS A 94 1.10 0.74 9.70
N ARG A 95 0.27 -0.18 10.21
CA ARG A 95 -0.02 -0.52 11.64
C ARG A 95 -1.32 0.07 12.18
N ASN A 96 -2.19 0.56 11.30
CA ASN A 96 -3.47 1.12 11.71
C ASN A 96 -4.61 0.25 11.19
N ALA A 97 -5.70 0.15 11.95
CA ALA A 97 -6.89 -0.61 11.57
C ALA A 97 -7.78 0.19 10.58
N TYR A 98 -7.14 0.79 9.58
CA TYR A 98 -7.78 1.46 8.45
C TYR A 98 -7.57 0.64 7.19
N GLU A 99 -8.52 0.71 6.26
CA GLU A 99 -8.53 -0.10 5.05
C GLU A 99 -7.22 0.06 4.27
N GLU A 100 -6.72 1.29 4.14
CA GLU A 100 -5.49 1.61 3.39
C GLU A 100 -4.25 0.97 4.00
N SER A 101 -4.22 0.74 5.33
CA SER A 101 -3.10 0.09 6.01
C SER A 101 -3.20 -1.44 6.03
N MET A 102 -4.39 -2.01 5.78
CA MET A 102 -4.63 -3.47 5.91
C MET A 102 -4.89 -4.14 4.55
N ARG A 103 -5.55 -3.46 3.63
CA ARG A 103 -5.93 -3.99 2.33
C ARG A 103 -4.71 -4.11 1.44
N ILE A 104 -4.54 -5.30 0.86
CA ILE A 104 -3.44 -5.64 -0.04
C ILE A 104 -3.97 -6.12 -1.38
N PRO A 105 -3.15 -6.08 -2.44
CA PRO A 105 -3.40 -6.91 -3.62
C PRO A 105 -3.28 -8.39 -3.24
N LEU A 106 -4.14 -9.23 -3.82
CA LEU A 106 -4.00 -10.68 -3.83
C LEU A 106 -4.47 -11.18 -5.20
N MET A 107 -3.53 -11.68 -5.99
CA MET A 107 -3.78 -12.19 -7.33
C MET A 107 -3.23 -13.60 -7.45
N VAL A 108 -3.97 -14.45 -8.16
CA VAL A 108 -3.61 -15.86 -8.37
C VAL A 108 -3.72 -16.19 -9.86
N LYS A 109 -2.66 -16.78 -10.42
CA LYS A 109 -2.67 -17.36 -11.77
C LYS A 109 -2.31 -18.84 -11.65
N PHE A 110 -3.20 -19.70 -12.13
CA PHE A 110 -2.90 -21.11 -12.37
C PHE A 110 -3.74 -21.63 -13.53
N PRO A 111 -3.15 -21.79 -14.73
CA PRO A 111 -3.87 -22.23 -15.92
C PRO A 111 -4.61 -23.56 -15.70
N GLY A 112 -5.78 -23.69 -16.31
CA GLY A 112 -6.64 -24.88 -16.16
C GLY A 112 -7.39 -25.00 -14.82
N VAL A 113 -6.97 -24.28 -13.77
CA VAL A 113 -7.60 -24.34 -12.43
C VAL A 113 -8.32 -23.04 -12.08
N VAL A 114 -7.65 -21.89 -12.22
CA VAL A 114 -8.24 -20.58 -11.92
C VAL A 114 -8.76 -19.95 -13.21
N SER A 115 -10.06 -19.65 -13.26
CA SER A 115 -10.67 -18.98 -14.41
C SER A 115 -10.13 -17.56 -14.58
N LYS A 116 -9.71 -17.20 -15.80
CA LYS A 116 -9.21 -15.86 -16.13
C LYS A 116 -10.24 -14.79 -15.78
N GLY A 117 -9.81 -13.76 -15.05
CA GLY A 117 -10.65 -12.62 -14.68
C GLY A 117 -11.67 -12.90 -13.56
N LEU A 118 -11.63 -14.08 -12.94
CA LEU A 118 -12.43 -14.37 -11.76
C LEU A 118 -12.14 -13.35 -10.65
N LYS A 119 -13.21 -12.75 -10.12
CA LYS A 119 -13.16 -11.88 -8.94
C LYS A 119 -13.81 -12.59 -7.77
N VAL A 120 -13.14 -12.63 -6.63
CA VAL A 120 -13.67 -13.21 -5.39
C VAL A 120 -14.15 -12.07 -4.50
N PRO A 121 -15.47 -11.88 -4.29
CA PRO A 121 -16.00 -10.79 -3.47
C PRO A 121 -15.93 -11.07 -1.97
N SER A 122 -15.72 -12.33 -1.59
CA SER A 122 -15.62 -12.75 -0.19
C SER A 122 -14.36 -12.18 0.47
N MET A 123 -14.46 -11.87 1.76
CA MET A 123 -13.31 -11.52 2.57
C MET A 123 -12.33 -12.70 2.64
N VAL A 124 -11.06 -12.42 2.45
CA VAL A 124 -9.93 -13.34 2.64
C VAL A 124 -8.83 -12.61 3.42
N ALA A 125 -7.92 -13.37 4.02
CA ALA A 125 -6.78 -12.86 4.78
C ALA A 125 -5.53 -13.69 4.46
N ASN A 126 -4.35 -13.12 4.70
CA ASN A 126 -3.05 -13.79 4.58
C ASN A 126 -2.83 -14.86 5.64
#